data_AF-A0A8X6MIX3-F1
#
_entry.id   AF-A0A8X6MIX3-F1
#
_cell.length_a   1.000
_cell.length_b   1.000
_cell.length_c   1.000
_cell.angle_alpha   90.00
_cell.angle_beta   90.00
_cell.angle_gamma   90.00
#
_symmetry.space_group_name_H-M   'P 1'
#
loop_
_entity.id
_entity.type
_entity.pdbx_description
1 polymer ?
#
loop_
_entity_poly.entity_id
_entity_poly.type
_entity_poly.pdbx_seq_one_letter_code
_entity_poly.pdbx_strand_id
1 'polypeptide(L)'
;MTPVMDAVRKLLGDGPVYVSLDIDALDPCYAPGTGQPEIGGLTSIQMQEIIRGLKGLNIVGGDLVEVSPPYDPSGNTALTAANMVHELLCSLPKNKLDFEI
;
A
#
# COMPACT_ATOMS: atom_id res chain seq x y z
N MET A 1 -0.72 4.48 -14.16
CA MET A 1 0.10 3.25 -14.04
C MET A 1 -0.65 1.93 -14.28
N THR A 2 -1.76 1.94 -15.04
CA THR A 2 -2.54 0.74 -15.43
C THR A 2 -1.69 -0.43 -15.98
N PRO A 3 -0.65 -0.21 -16.80
CA PRO A 3 0.15 -1.31 -17.36
C PRO A 3 0.83 -2.19 -16.32
N VAL A 4 1.27 -1.62 -15.19
CA VAL A 4 1.92 -2.38 -14.12
C VAL A 4 0.91 -3.25 -13.39
N MET A 5 -0.24 -2.68 -13.01
CA MET A 5 -1.28 -3.46 -12.31
C MET A 5 -1.93 -4.52 -13.20
N ASP A 6 -2.02 -4.30 -14.50
CA ASP A 6 -2.47 -5.33 -15.44
C ASP A 6 -1.51 -6.54 -15.45
N ALA A 7 -0.20 -6.27 -15.48
CA ALA A 7 0.83 -7.32 -15.39
C ALA A 7 0.79 -8.05 -14.03
N VAL A 8 0.67 -7.30 -12.92
CA VAL A 8 0.55 -7.87 -11.57
C VAL A 8 -0.68 -8.76 -11.45
N ARG A 9 -1.85 -8.31 -11.93
CA ARG A 9 -3.10 -9.11 -11.91
C ARG A 9 -2.96 -10.41 -12.69
N LYS A 10 -2.35 -10.33 -13.88
CA LYS A 10 -2.08 -11.52 -14.69
C LYS A 10 -1.17 -12.52 -13.98
N LEU A 11 -0.20 -12.02 -13.20
CA LEU A 11 0.71 -12.85 -12.43
C LEU A 11 0.03 -13.51 -11.21
N LEU A 12 -0.79 -12.76 -10.47
CA LEU A 12 -1.44 -13.22 -9.25
C LEU A 12 -2.60 -14.20 -9.51
N GLY A 13 -3.30 -14.05 -10.64
CA GLY A 13 -4.49 -14.84 -10.95
C GLY A 13 -5.60 -14.65 -9.91
N ASP A 14 -6.33 -15.72 -9.59
CA ASP A 14 -7.46 -15.71 -8.65
C ASP A 14 -7.11 -16.20 -7.24
N GLY A 15 -5.83 -16.44 -6.97
CA GLY A 15 -5.36 -16.92 -5.66
C GLY A 15 -5.48 -15.88 -4.54
N PRO A 16 -5.36 -16.30 -3.27
CA PRO A 16 -5.32 -15.38 -2.14
C PRO A 16 -4.07 -14.48 -2.22
N VAL A 17 -4.24 -13.18 -2.01
CA VAL A 17 -3.20 -12.15 -2.11
C VAL A 17 -2.98 -11.52 -0.74
N TYR A 18 -1.73 -11.48 -0.29
CA TYR A 18 -1.31 -10.67 0.84
C TYR A 18 -0.56 -9.43 0.33
N VAL A 19 -0.87 -8.26 0.88
CA VAL A 19 -0.28 -6.99 0.44
C VAL A 19 0.62 -6.43 1.54
N SER A 20 1.93 -6.42 1.32
CA SER A 20 2.88 -5.73 2.21
C SER A 20 3.31 -4.43 1.56
N LEU A 21 3.10 -3.32 2.27
CA LEU A 21 3.45 -1.98 1.81
C LEU A 21 4.63 -1.44 2.63
N ASP A 22 5.81 -1.46 2.03
CA ASP A 22 6.95 -0.72 2.58
C ASP A 22 6.82 0.77 2.24
N ILE A 23 6.96 1.64 3.24
CA ILE A 23 6.87 3.08 3.03
C ILE A 23 8.11 3.61 2.29
N ASP A 24 9.24 2.90 2.34
CA ASP A 24 10.48 3.27 1.64
C ASP A 24 10.42 3.07 0.12
N ALA A 25 9.37 2.40 -0.39
CA ALA A 25 9.08 2.33 -1.81
C ALA A 25 8.71 3.71 -2.40
N LEU A 26 8.27 4.64 -1.55
CA LEU A 26 8.09 6.04 -1.91
C LEU A 26 9.43 6.77 -1.92
N ASP A 27 9.58 7.73 -2.83
CA ASP A 27 10.75 8.59 -2.81
C ASP A 27 10.87 9.33 -1.45
N PRO A 28 12.08 9.56 -0.92
CA PRO A 28 12.29 10.23 0.35
C PRO A 28 11.66 11.63 0.43
N CYS A 29 11.34 12.28 -0.69
CA CYS A 29 10.58 13.53 -0.66
C CYS A 29 9.12 13.37 -0.15
N TYR A 30 8.56 12.16 -0.21
CA TYR A 30 7.21 11.84 0.27
C TYR A 30 7.20 11.04 1.58
N ALA A 31 8.25 10.24 1.82
CA ALA A 31 8.40 9.39 2.99
C ALA A 31 9.83 9.46 3.57
N PRO A 32 10.25 10.61 4.11
CA PRO A 32 11.60 10.75 4.68
C PRO A 32 11.81 9.90 5.95
N GLY A 33 10.72 9.53 6.62
CA GLY A 33 10.71 8.85 7.91
C GLY A 33 10.78 7.33 7.80
N THR A 34 11.85 6.81 7.21
CA THR A 34 12.16 5.38 7.13
C THR A 34 13.61 5.13 7.52
N GLY A 35 13.96 3.88 7.86
CA GLY A 35 15.34 3.50 8.18
C GLY A 35 16.29 3.49 6.97
N GLN A 36 15.76 3.22 5.76
CA GLN A 36 16.54 3.00 4.54
C GLN A 36 15.96 3.81 3.36
N PRO A 37 16.15 5.14 3.34
CA PRO A 37 15.63 5.96 2.24
C PRO A 37 16.42 5.74 0.94
N GLU A 38 15.71 5.37 -0.14
CA GLU A 38 16.29 5.16 -1.48
C GLU A 38 15.71 6.15 -2.50
N ILE A 39 16.57 6.89 -3.21
CA ILE A 39 16.14 7.94 -4.14
C ILE A 39 15.53 7.38 -5.45
N GLY A 40 14.68 8.16 -6.11
CA GLY A 40 14.05 7.78 -7.37
C GLY A 40 12.87 6.81 -7.19
N GLY A 41 12.29 6.82 -5.99
CA GLY A 41 11.15 6.00 -5.61
C GLY A 41 9.82 6.48 -6.23
N LEU A 42 8.74 5.84 -5.80
CA LEU A 42 7.40 6.18 -6.24
C LEU A 42 6.94 7.53 -5.67
N THR A 43 6.13 8.25 -6.44
CA THR A 43 5.35 9.35 -5.90
C THR A 43 4.15 8.82 -5.11
N SER A 44 3.63 9.59 -4.15
CA SER A 44 2.45 9.17 -3.37
C SER A 44 1.24 8.87 -4.24
N ILE A 45 1.04 9.60 -5.34
CA ILE A 45 -0.08 9.37 -6.28
C ILE A 45 0.08 8.02 -6.97
N GLN A 46 1.29 7.67 -7.37
CA GLN A 46 1.58 6.38 -8.02
C GLN A 46 1.32 5.20 -7.07
N MET A 47 1.70 5.32 -5.80
CA MET A 47 1.38 4.32 -4.78
C MET A 47 -0.15 4.17 -4.59
N GLN A 48 -0.89 5.28 -4.49
CA GLN A 48 -2.35 5.23 -4.41
C GLN A 48 -2.99 4.57 -5.65
N GLU A 49 -2.50 4.85 -6.85
CA GLU A 49 -2.96 4.19 -8.08
C GLU A 49 -2.73 2.68 -8.04
N ILE A 50 -1.57 2.22 -7.55
CA ILE A 50 -1.27 0.80 -7.37
C ILE A 50 -2.26 0.17 -6.39
N ILE A 51 -2.43 0.77 -5.20
CA ILE A 51 -3.30 0.23 -4.14
C ILE A 51 -4.74 0.13 -4.64
N ARG A 52 -5.28 1.19 -5.24
CA ARG A 52 -6.63 1.19 -5.84
C ARG A 52 -6.75 0.18 -6.97
N GLY A 53 -5.66 -0.02 -7.69
CA GLY A 53 -5.49 -1.04 -8.71
C GLY A 53 -5.51 -2.47 -8.19
N LEU A 54 -5.56 -2.71 -6.87
CA LEU A 54 -5.76 -4.04 -6.27
C LEU A 54 -7.24 -4.43 -6.15
N LYS A 55 -8.16 -3.48 -6.29
CA LYS A 55 -9.61 -3.71 -6.11
C LYS A 55 -10.11 -4.92 -6.91
N GLY A 56 -10.81 -5.84 -6.25
CA GLY A 56 -11.35 -7.05 -6.88
C GLY A 56 -10.40 -8.24 -6.93
N LEU A 57 -9.16 -8.10 -6.45
CA LEU A 57 -8.33 -9.25 -6.09
C LEU A 57 -8.83 -9.89 -4.79
N ASN A 58 -8.51 -11.16 -4.58
CA ASN A 58 -8.79 -11.89 -3.34
C ASN A 58 -7.78 -11.51 -2.24
N ILE A 59 -7.84 -10.27 -1.75
CA ILE A 59 -6.93 -9.78 -0.71
C ILE A 59 -7.34 -10.38 0.64
N VAL A 60 -6.47 -11.20 1.23
CA VAL A 60 -6.71 -11.88 2.51
C VAL A 60 -6.12 -11.14 3.71
N GLY A 61 -5.31 -10.11 3.45
CA GLY A 61 -4.70 -9.28 4.48
C GLY A 61 -3.63 -8.37 3.91
N GLY A 62 -3.08 -7.52 4.77
CA GLY A 62 -1.91 -6.72 4.45
C GLY A 62 -1.36 -5.95 5.64
N ASP A 63 -0.17 -5.42 5.46
CA ASP A 63 0.55 -4.60 6.42
C ASP A 63 1.14 -3.34 5.75
N LEU A 64 1.47 -2.35 6.58
CA LEU A 64 2.32 -1.24 6.21
C LEU A 64 3.48 -1.17 7.19
N VAL A 65 4.70 -1.14 6.66
CA VAL A 65 5.94 -1.31 7.43
C VAL A 65 6.89 -0.11 7.25
N GLU A 66 7.99 -0.13 8.02
CA GLU A 66 9.13 0.80 7.95
C GLU A 66 8.86 2.30 8.20
N VAL A 67 7.69 2.65 8.74
CA VAL A 67 7.52 3.99 9.31
C VAL A 67 8.41 4.13 10.54
N SER A 68 9.35 5.07 10.47
CA SER A 68 10.33 5.37 11.53
C SER A 68 10.13 6.80 12.04
N PRO A 69 9.36 7.00 13.13
CA PRO A 69 9.08 8.31 13.72
C PRO A 69 10.32 9.16 14.05
N PRO A 70 11.47 8.60 14.50
CA PRO A 70 12.69 9.38 14.72
C PRO A 70 13.20 10.12 13.48
N TYR A 71 12.90 9.62 12.28
CA TYR A 71 13.26 10.24 11.00
C TYR A 71 12.12 11.05 10.38
N ASP A 72 10.97 11.17 11.05
CA ASP A 72 9.78 11.87 10.57
C ASP A 72 9.42 13.09 11.44
N PRO A 73 10.27 14.14 11.49
CA PRO A 73 10.10 15.24 12.44
C PRO A 73 8.81 16.05 12.22
N SER A 74 8.25 16.04 11.01
CA SER A 74 6.96 16.69 10.70
C SER A 74 5.75 15.76 10.83
N GLY A 75 5.95 14.45 11.01
CA GLY A 75 4.86 13.45 10.99
C GLY A 75 4.29 13.20 9.59
N ASN A 76 4.95 13.67 8.53
CA ASN A 76 4.45 13.55 7.17
C ASN A 76 4.46 12.10 6.69
N THR A 77 5.49 11.33 7.04
CA THR A 77 5.60 9.92 6.67
C THR A 77 4.50 9.11 7.35
N ALA A 78 4.25 9.37 8.64
CA ALA A 78 3.17 8.76 9.38
C ALA A 78 1.79 9.09 8.79
N LEU A 79 1.56 10.34 8.37
CA LEU A 79 0.33 10.74 7.69
C LEU A 79 0.18 10.08 6.32
N THR A 80 1.25 10.03 5.52
CA THR A 80 1.27 9.35 4.23
C THR A 80 0.93 7.88 4.41
N ALA A 81 1.59 7.19 5.35
CA ALA A 81 1.33 5.81 5.71
C ALA A 81 -0.14 5.57 6.12
N ALA A 82 -0.69 6.41 7.01
CA ALA A 82 -2.09 6.30 7.44
C ALA A 82 -3.06 6.39 6.25
N ASN A 83 -2.79 7.28 5.29
CA ASN A 83 -3.58 7.38 4.07
C ASN A 83 -3.43 6.14 3.17
N MET A 84 -2.23 5.56 3.05
CA MET A 84 -2.04 4.31 2.27
C MET A 84 -2.78 3.12 2.90
N VAL A 85 -2.77 3.01 4.23
CA VAL A 85 -3.57 2.00 4.96
C VAL A 85 -5.06 2.22 4.71
N HIS A 86 -5.53 3.47 4.68
CA HIS A 86 -6.93 3.77 4.37
C HIS A 86 -7.33 3.34 2.95
N GLU A 87 -6.46 3.59 1.95
CA GLU A 87 -6.66 3.15 0.57
C GLU A 87 -6.68 1.62 0.46
N LEU A 88 -5.80 0.93 1.19
CA LEU A 88 -5.75 -0.54 1.24
C LEU A 88 -7.05 -1.09 1.85
N LEU A 89 -7.50 -0.52 2.97
CA LEU A 89 -8.77 -0.87 3.62
C LEU A 89 -9.96 -0.71 2.67
N CYS A 90 -10.00 0.39 1.90
CA CYS A 90 -11.03 0.62 0.88
C CYS A 90 -10.97 -0.38 -0.29
N SER A 91 -9.80 -1.00 -0.50
CA SER A 91 -9.56 -1.95 -1.60
C SER A 91 -9.78 -3.41 -1.19
N LEU A 92 -9.91 -3.70 0.10
CA LEU A 92 -10.23 -5.03 0.59
C LEU A 92 -11.57 -5.52 0.01
N PRO A 93 -11.70 -6.83 -0.29
CA PRO A 93 -12.97 -7.43 -0.64
C PRO A 93 -14.02 -7.09 0.41
N LYS A 94 -15.24 -6.78 -0.04
CA LYS A 94 -16.38 -6.74 0.88
C LYS A 94 -16.58 -8.16 1.39
N ASN A 95 -16.23 -8.41 2.65
CA ASN A 95 -16.62 -9.64 3.30
C ASN A 95 -18.15 -9.75 3.19
N LYS A 96 -18.64 -10.89 2.68
CA LYS A 96 -19.97 -11.33 3.09
C LYS A 96 -19.85 -11.52 4.59
N LEU A 97 -20.44 -10.61 5.36
CA LEU A 97 -20.62 -10.82 6.78
C LEU A 97 -21.69 -11.90 6.94
N ASP A 98 -21.33 -13.14 6.63
CA ASP A 98 -22.11 -14.33 6.94
C ASP A 98 -21.86 -14.61 8.44
N PHE A 99 -22.36 -13.72 9.30
CA PHE A 99 -22.51 -14.03 10.72
C PHE A 99 -23.69 -14.99 10.82
N GLU A 100 -23.44 -16.29 10.71
CA GLU A 100 -24.34 -17.28 11.28
C GLU A 100 -24.18 -17.21 12.81
N ILE A 101 -25.15 -16.56 13.47
CA ILE A 101 -25.48 -16.76 14.88
C ILE A 101 -26.69 -17.68 14.92
#